data_AF-A0A563UAB2-F1
#
_entry.id   AF-A0A563UAB2-F1
#
_cell.length_a   1.000
_cell.length_b   1.000
_cell.length_c   1.000
_cell.angle_alpha   90.00
_cell.angle_beta   90.00
_cell.angle_gamma   90.00
#
_symmetry.space_group_name_H-M   'P 1'
#
loop_
_entity.id
_entity.type
_entity.pdbx_description
1 polymer ?
#
loop_
_entity_poly.entity_id
_entity_poly.type
_entity_poly.pdbx_seq_one_letter_code
_entity_poly.pdbx_strand_id
1 'polypeptide(L)'
;MMSAYQQKWIDILQAANLKGWEIKAEGNEIHVEMPHVSDLKLIRDNLPATLAALALDINLPPERLKFIFHNGYENFEYVLNPSAEELNEE
;
A
#
# COMPACT_ATOMS: atom_id res chain seq x y z
N MET A 1 -13.23 -12.04 1.51
CA MET A 1 -12.81 -12.45 0.16
C MET A 1 -12.04 -11.28 -0.42
N MET A 2 -10.94 -11.53 -1.11
CA MET A 2 -10.06 -10.49 -1.65
C MET A 2 -10.73 -9.78 -2.84
N SER A 3 -10.76 -8.44 -2.86
CA SER A 3 -11.32 -7.68 -3.99
C SER A 3 -10.40 -7.72 -5.21
N ALA A 4 -10.98 -7.58 -6.41
CA ALA A 4 -10.20 -7.49 -7.65
C ALA A 4 -9.23 -6.28 -7.65
N TYR A 5 -9.64 -5.16 -7.05
CA TYR A 5 -8.80 -3.98 -6.88
C TYR A 5 -7.59 -4.26 -5.98
N GLN A 6 -7.81 -4.91 -4.83
CA GLN A 6 -6.75 -5.35 -3.93
C GLN A 6 -5.78 -6.32 -4.63
N GLN A 7 -6.31 -7.28 -5.41
CA GLN A 7 -5.48 -8.25 -6.12
C GLN A 7 -4.60 -7.58 -7.18
N LYS A 8 -5.13 -6.59 -7.91
CA LYS A 8 -4.35 -5.82 -8.89
C LYS A 8 -3.24 -5.00 -8.22
N TRP A 9 -3.50 -4.43 -7.04
CA TRP A 9 -2.46 -3.76 -6.25
C TRP A 9 -1.33 -4.70 -5.85
N ILE A 10 -1.65 -5.90 -5.36
CA ILE A 10 -0.63 -6.90 -5.02
C ILE A 10 0.19 -7.29 -6.26
N ASP A 11 -0.48 -7.54 -7.40
CA ASP A 11 0.19 -7.88 -8.66
C ASP A 11 1.18 -6.79 -9.10
N ILE A 12 0.79 -5.52 -9.02
CA ILE A 12 1.66 -4.38 -9.35
C ILE A 12 2.86 -4.31 -8.40
N LEU A 13 2.63 -4.43 -7.09
CA LEU A 13 3.70 -4.35 -6.09
C LEU A 13 4.68 -5.54 -6.21
N GLN A 14 4.18 -6.72 -6.56
CA GLN A 14 5.00 -7.89 -6.87
C GLN A 14 5.77 -7.72 -8.19
N ALA A 15 5.15 -7.14 -9.22
CA ALA A 15 5.78 -6.84 -10.50
C ALA A 15 6.90 -5.80 -10.39
N ALA A 16 6.83 -4.89 -9.41
CA ALA A 16 7.92 -3.97 -9.10
C ALA A 16 9.20 -4.68 -8.61
N ASN A 17 9.14 -5.99 -8.33
CA ASN A 17 10.27 -6.85 -7.99
C ASN A 17 11.15 -6.27 -6.87
N LEU A 18 10.49 -5.72 -5.85
CA LEU A 18 11.14 -5.09 -4.71
C LEU A 18 11.83 -6.19 -3.87
N LYS A 19 13.16 -6.28 -4.01
CA LYS A 19 13.94 -7.32 -3.35
C LYS A 19 13.82 -7.21 -1.83
N GLY A 20 13.42 -8.31 -1.19
CA GLY A 20 13.27 -8.40 0.26
C GLY A 20 11.98 -7.79 0.80
N TRP A 21 11.07 -7.38 -0.07
CA TRP A 21 9.73 -6.95 0.34
C TRP A 21 8.78 -8.14 0.29
N GLU A 22 7.97 -8.30 1.32
CA GLU A 22 6.94 -9.33 1.40
C GLU A 22 5.57 -8.65 1.39
N ILE A 23 4.74 -8.99 0.41
CA ILE A 23 3.42 -8.39 0.23
C ILE A 23 2.38 -9.48 0.46
N LYS A 24 1.49 -9.27 1.42
CA LYS A 24 0.45 -10.22 1.82
C LYS A 24 -0.91 -9.53 1.84
N ALA A 25 -1.93 -10.23 1.35
CA ALA A 25 -3.32 -9.84 1.58
C ALA A 25 -3.75 -10.38 2.94
N GLU A 26 -4.24 -9.51 3.82
CA GLU A 26 -4.84 -9.91 5.10
C GLU A 26 -6.23 -9.28 5.21
N GLY A 27 -7.28 -10.09 5.07
CA GLY A 27 -8.64 -9.58 5.03
C GLY A 27 -8.84 -8.54 3.92
N ASN A 28 -9.14 -7.30 4.31
CA ASN A 28 -9.33 -6.15 3.40
C ASN A 28 -8.10 -5.22 3.37
N GLU A 29 -6.98 -5.65 3.92
CA GLU A 29 -5.76 -4.88 4.07
C GLU A 29 -4.62 -5.52 3.27
N ILE A 30 -3.62 -4.70 2.91
CA ILE A 30 -2.37 -5.17 2.29
C ILE A 30 -1.24 -4.92 3.26
N HIS A 31 -0.61 -6.00 3.72
CA HIS A 31 0.58 -5.94 4.55
C HIS A 31 1.80 -5.93 3.65
N VAL A 32 2.68 -4.97 3.90
CA VAL A 32 3.93 -4.79 3.17
C VAL A 32 5.06 -4.81 4.19
N GLU A 33 5.73 -5.95 4.30
CA GLU A 33 6.95 -6.07 5.09
C GLU A 33 8.15 -5.66 4.24
N MET A 34 8.91 -4.71 4.74
CA MET A 34 10.08 -4.12 4.10
C MET A 34 11.34 -4.58 4.81
N PRO A 35 12.48 -4.65 4.09
CA PRO A 35 13.76 -4.96 4.73
C PRO A 35 14.14 -3.86 5.73
N HIS A 36 14.82 -4.25 6.81
CA HIS A 36 15.19 -3.40 7.96
C HIS A 36 16.01 -2.14 7.63
N VAL A 37 16.57 -2.06 6.42
CA VAL A 37 17.39 -0.91 5.95
C VAL A 37 16.56 0.22 5.34
N SER A 38 15.23 0.06 5.23
CA SER A 38 14.35 1.04 4.62
C SER A 38 14.07 2.22 5.56
N ASP A 39 14.41 3.43 5.10
CA ASP A 39 14.08 4.68 5.79
C ASP A 39 12.57 4.95 5.67
N LEU A 40 11.84 4.63 6.74
CA LEU A 40 10.38 4.74 6.77
C LEU A 40 9.88 6.15 6.47
N LYS A 41 10.66 7.17 6.86
CA LYS A 41 10.32 8.56 6.61
C LYS A 41 10.37 8.85 5.12
N LEU A 42 11.41 8.39 4.44
CA LEU A 42 11.53 8.50 2.98
C LEU A 42 10.43 7.74 2.25
N ILE A 43 10.11 6.51 2.68
CA ILE A 43 9.02 5.74 2.08
C ILE A 43 7.71 6.50 2.25
N ARG A 44 7.37 6.93 3.47
CA ARG A 44 6.14 7.67 3.75
C ARG A 44 6.01 8.95 2.93
N ASP A 45 7.11 9.68 2.73
CA ASP A 45 7.14 10.93 1.95
C ASP A 45 6.90 10.69 0.44
N ASN A 46 7.45 9.60 -0.11
CA ASN A 46 7.34 9.27 -1.53
C ASN A 46 6.15 8.36 -1.86
N LEU A 47 5.54 7.74 -0.86
CA LEU A 47 4.47 6.76 -1.03
C LEU A 47 3.26 7.35 -1.78
N PRO A 48 2.74 8.55 -1.45
CA PRO A 48 1.56 9.09 -2.14
C PRO A 48 1.80 9.27 -3.64
N ALA A 49 2.96 9.82 -4.02
CA ALA A 49 3.33 10.00 -5.41
C ALA A 49 3.55 8.66 -6.14
N THR A 50 4.18 7.70 -5.47
CA THR A 50 4.42 6.36 -6.02
C THR A 50 3.10 5.63 -6.27
N LEU A 51 2.21 5.60 -5.28
CA LEU A 51 0.90 4.97 -5.42
C LEU A 51 0.06 5.69 -6.48
N ALA A 52 0.07 7.03 -6.55
CA ALA A 52 -0.65 7.75 -7.59
C ALA A 52 -0.16 7.37 -9.01
N ALA A 53 1.15 7.21 -9.20
CA ALA A 53 1.71 6.77 -10.48
C ALA A 53 1.32 5.32 -10.83
N LEU A 54 1.37 4.42 -9.85
CA LEU A 54 0.98 3.02 -10.03
C LEU A 54 -0.54 2.85 -10.28
N ALA A 55 -1.36 3.70 -9.67
CA ALA A 55 -2.80 3.68 -9.83
C ALA A 55 -3.24 3.97 -11.28
N LEU A 56 -2.41 4.65 -12.09
CA LEU A 56 -2.68 4.89 -13.50
C LEU A 56 -2.76 3.60 -14.33
N ASP A 57 -2.12 2.51 -13.88
CA ASP A 57 -2.20 1.19 -14.53
C ASP A 57 -3.46 0.41 -14.13
N ILE A 58 -4.23 0.91 -13.14
CA ILE A 58 -5.38 0.21 -12.57
C ILE A 58 -6.67 0.73 -13.21
N ASN A 59 -7.20 -0.03 -14.17
CA ASN A 59 -8.48 0.25 -14.82
C ASN A 59 -9.70 -0.39 -14.10
N LEU A 60 -9.61 -0.53 -12.77
CA LEU A 60 -10.66 -1.08 -11.92
C LEU A 60 -11.29 0.04 -11.09
N PRO A 61 -12.58 -0.08 -10.70
CA PRO A 61 -13.19 0.92 -9.84
C PRO A 61 -12.40 1.05 -8.53
N PRO A 62 -12.05 2.27 -8.10
CA PRO A 62 -11.29 2.48 -6.89
C PRO A 62 -12.09 2.02 -5.67
N GLU A 63 -11.48 1.17 -4.85
CA GLU A 63 -12.01 0.72 -3.56
C GLU A 63 -11.15 1.28 -2.43
N ARG A 64 -11.76 1.50 -1.25
CA ARG A 64 -11.01 1.85 -0.04
C ARG A 64 -10.07 0.69 0.29
N LEU A 65 -8.78 0.98 0.35
CA LEU A 65 -7.75 -0.01 0.58
C LEU A 65 -6.74 0.51 1.58
N LYS A 66 -6.47 -0.27 2.62
CA LYS A 66 -5.54 0.10 3.66
C LYS A 66 -4.26 -0.73 3.53
N PHE A 67 -3.14 -0.02 3.48
CA PHE A 67 -1.80 -0.59 3.47
C PHE A 67 -1.20 -0.47 4.86
N ILE A 68 -0.59 -1.56 5.32
CA ILE A 68 0.15 -1.61 6.57
C ILE A 68 1.60 -1.90 6.21
N PHE A 69 2.43 -0.89 6.34
CA PHE A 69 3.85 -0.97 6.05
C PHE A 69 4.61 -1.24 7.33
N HIS A 70 5.49 -2.23 7.32
CA HIS A 70 6.34 -2.59 8.46
C HIS A 70 7.79 -2.74 8.02
N ASN A 71 8.75 -2.16 8.74
CA ASN A 71 10.19 -2.29 8.44
C ASN A 71 10.95 -3.17 9.45
N GLY A 72 10.24 -3.92 10.30
CA GLY A 72 10.84 -4.73 11.37
C GLY A 72 11.02 -4.00 12.72
N TYR A 73 10.93 -2.67 12.75
CA TYR A 73 11.02 -1.86 13.97
C TYR A 73 9.77 -1.02 14.21
N GLU A 74 9.26 -0.41 13.16
CA GLU A 74 8.10 0.47 13.17
C GLU A 74 7.13 0.06 12.07
N ASN A 75 5.88 0.47 12.24
CA ASN A 75 4.85 0.37 11.22
C ASN A 75 4.20 1.73 10.98
N PHE A 76 3.65 1.90 9.79
CA PHE A 76 2.71 2.97 9.51
C PHE A 76 1.61 2.48 8.58
N GLU A 77 0.47 3.16 8.68
CA GLU A 77 -0.71 2.85 7.90
C GLU A 77 -0.89 3.91 6.82
N TYR A 78 -1.37 3.48 5.66
CA TYR A 78 -1.73 4.37 4.57
C TYR A 78 -3.03 3.91 3.94
N VAL A 79 -4.03 4.78 3.92
CA VAL A 79 -5.34 4.50 3.32
C VAL A 79 -5.41 5.11 1.94
N LEU A 80 -5.60 4.26 0.94
CA LEU A 80 -5.91 4.64 -0.42
C LEU A 80 -7.44 4.74 -0.59
N ASN A 81 -7.89 5.79 -1.26
CA ASN A 81 -9.31 6.13 -1.42
C ASN A 81 -10.02 6.16 -0.05
N PRO A 82 -9.57 7.02 0.90
CA PRO A 82 -10.19 7.13 2.21
C PRO A 82 -11.67 7.49 2.07
N SER A 83 -12.48 6.97 2.99
CA SER A 83 -13.87 7.39 3.10
C SER A 83 -13.95 8.88 3.45
N ALA A 84 -15.06 9.53 3.11
CA ALA A 84 -15.28 10.95 3.42
C ALA A 84 -15.12 11.28 4.92
N GLU A 85 -15.32 10.28 5.79
CA GLU A 85 -15.17 10.38 7.23
C GLU A 85 -13.70 10.43 7.68
N GLU A 86 -12.77 9.81 6.93
CA GLU A 86 -11.33 9.74 7.27
C GLU A 86 -10.51 10.88 6.66
N LEU A 87 -11.10 11.65 5.75
CA LEU A 87 -10.47 12.87 5.19
C LEU A 87 -10.40 14.03 6.21
N ASN A 88 -11.02 13.88 7.39
CA ASN A 88 -11.12 14.94 8.41
C ASN A 88 -10.21 14.72 9.64
N GLU A 89 -9.37 13.68 9.65
CA GLU A 89 -8.37 13.49 10.71
C GLU A 89 -7.03 14.10 10.26
N GLU A 90 -6.90 15.41 10.45
CA GLU A 90 -5.63 16.16 10.38
C GLU A 90 -4.96 16.28 11.76
#